data_AF-A0A7V5FEH4-F1
#
_entry.id   AF-A0A7V5FEH4-F1
#
_cell.length_a   1.000
_cell.length_b   1.000
_cell.length_c   1.000
_cell.angle_alpha   90.00
_cell.angle_beta   90.00
_cell.angle_gamma   90.00
#
_symmetry.space_group_name_H-M   'P 1'
#
loop_
_entity.id
_entity.type
_entity.pdbx_description
1 polymer ?
#
loop_
_entity_poly.entity_id
_entity_poly.type
_entity_poly.pdbx_seq_one_letter_code
_entity_poly.pdbx_strand_id
1 'polypeptide(L)' 'MIQLADRMNRLGTETAFEVLVKAKALEAEGRNIIHLEIGEPDFDTPQNIKEAAVKALHNGYT' A
#
# COMPACT_ATOMS: atom_id res chain seq x y z
N MET A 1 -24.78 -1.94 -17.16
CA MET A 1 -23.48 -1.25 -17.32
C MET A 1 -23.40 -0.22 -16.21
N ILE A 2 -22.35 -0.22 -15.40
CA ILE A 2 -22.25 0.71 -14.26
C ILE A 2 -21.97 2.11 -14.82
N GLN A 3 -22.84 3.08 -14.51
CA GLN A 3 -22.62 4.48 -14.84
C GLN A 3 -21.85 5.13 -13.69
N LEU A 4 -20.60 5.49 -13.96
CA LEU A 4 -19.74 6.20 -13.00
C LEU A 4 -20.01 7.71 -13.07
N ALA A 5 -19.64 8.43 -12.01
CA ALA A 5 -19.70 9.88 -11.99
C ALA A 5 -18.60 10.49 -12.89
N ASP A 6 -18.92 11.56 -13.64
CA ASP A 6 -17.99 12.19 -14.60
C ASP A 6 -16.65 12.62 -13.99
N ARG A 7 -16.66 13.04 -12.72
CA ARG A 7 -15.43 13.43 -11.98
C ARG A 7 -14.41 12.31 -11.87
N MET A 8 -14.80 11.05 -12.02
CA MET A 8 -13.89 9.91 -11.99
C MET A 8 -12.87 9.97 -13.14
N ASN A 9 -13.23 10.58 -14.28
CA ASN A 9 -12.33 10.76 -15.42
C ASN A 9 -11.14 11.69 -15.12
N ARG A 10 -11.17 12.41 -13.99
CA ARG A 10 -10.09 13.31 -13.56
C ARG A 10 -9.03 12.61 -12.70
N LEU A 11 -9.32 11.40 -12.21
CA LEU A 11 -8.36 10.63 -11.45
C LEU A 11 -7.35 10.02 -12.43
N GLY A 12 -6.08 10.39 -12.30
CA GLY A 12 -5.00 9.76 -13.03
C GLY A 12 -4.72 8.35 -12.51
N THR A 13 -3.78 7.66 -13.15
CA THR A 13 -3.24 6.40 -12.62
C THR A 13 -2.24 6.68 -11.50
N GLU A 14 -2.18 5.77 -10.52
CA GLU A 14 -1.22 5.87 -9.43
C GLU A 14 0.15 5.39 -9.91
N THR A 15 1.01 6.36 -10.24
CA THR A 15 2.33 6.11 -10.85
C THR A 15 3.27 5.32 -9.95
N ALA A 16 3.16 5.42 -8.62
CA ALA A 16 4.01 4.66 -7.70
C ALA A 16 3.75 3.15 -7.82
N PHE A 17 2.49 2.74 -7.93
CA PHE A 17 2.15 1.32 -8.12
C PHE A 17 2.54 0.81 -9.49
N GLU A 18 2.47 1.63 -10.55
CA GLU A 18 2.96 1.24 -11.87
C GLU A 18 4.46 0.92 -11.87
N VAL A 19 5.25 1.72 -11.15
CA VAL A 19 6.69 1.49 -10.99
C VAL A 19 6.94 0.23 -10.17
N LEU A 20 6.22 0.04 -9.06
CA LEU A 20 6.32 -1.15 -8.22
C LEU A 20 6.03 -2.45 -9.00
N VAL A 21 5.01 -2.44 -9.87
CA VAL A 21 4.68 -3.59 -10.72
C VAL A 21 5.84 -3.93 -11.67
N LYS A 22 6.47 -2.93 -12.29
CA LYS A 22 7.63 -3.13 -13.16
C LYS A 22 8.85 -3.62 -12.39
N ALA A 23 9.09 -3.06 -11.20
CA ALA A 23 10.17 -3.46 -10.30
C ALA A 23 10.06 -4.95 -9.96
N LYS A 24 8.88 -5.41 -9.51
CA LYS A 24 8.60 -6.82 -9.20
C LYS A 24 8.79 -7.76 -10.38
N ALA A 25 8.45 -7.33 -11.59
CA ALA A 25 8.67 -8.14 -12.79
C ALA A 25 10.18 -8.34 -13.06
N LEU A 26 10.98 -7.30 -12.87
CA LEU A 26 12.44 -7.37 -13.01
C LEU A 26 13.09 -8.22 -11.90
N GLU A 27 12.59 -8.15 -10.67
CA GLU A 27 13.02 -9.03 -9.58
C GLU A 27 12.74 -10.51 -9.89
N ALA A 28 11.58 -10.82 -10.48
CA ALA A 28 11.22 -12.18 -10.90
C ALA A 28 12.13 -12.74 -12.01
N GLU A 29 12.77 -11.87 -12.79
CA GLU A 29 13.84 -12.24 -13.74
C GLU A 29 15.21 -12.48 -13.05
N GLY A 30 15.29 -12.32 -11.73
CA GLY A 30 16.51 -12.49 -10.95
C GLY A 30 17.38 -11.24 -10.84
N ARG A 31 16.84 -10.04 -11.16
CA ARG A 31 17.57 -8.78 -11.02
C ARG A 31 17.49 -8.26 -9.58
N ASN A 32 18.59 -7.67 -9.11
CA ASN A 32 18.61 -6.95 -7.84
C ASN A 32 18.10 -5.52 -8.06
N ILE A 33 17.01 -5.14 -7.38
CA ILE A 33 16.32 -3.85 -7.55
C ILE A 33 16.37 -3.07 -6.23
N ILE A 34 16.60 -1.76 -6.32
CA ILE A 34 16.52 -0.85 -5.17
C ILE A 34 15.22 -0.06 -5.32
N HIS A 35 14.34 -0.19 -4.33
CA HIS A 35 13.05 0.50 -4.30
C HIS A 35 13.21 1.92 -3.75
N LEU A 36 12.74 2.90 -4.50
CA LEU A 36 12.73 4.34 -4.17
C LEU A 36 11.38 5.01 -4.50
N GLU A 37 10.38 4.22 -4.83
CA GLU A 37 9.08 4.64 -5.34
C GLU A 37 7.96 4.65 -4.29
N ILE A 38 8.13 3.89 -3.19
CA ILE A 38 7.13 3.79 -2.13
C ILE A 38 7.54 4.65 -0.93
N GLY A 39 6.61 5.49 -0.46
CA GLY A 39 6.83 6.42 0.65
C GLY A 39 6.46 5.88 2.03
N GLU A 40 6.30 4.56 2.17
CA GLU A 40 6.02 3.93 3.47
C GLU A 40 7.32 3.56 4.20
N PRO A 41 7.36 3.65 5.53
CA PRO A 41 8.53 3.23 6.30
C PRO A 41 8.77 1.72 6.18
N ASP A 42 10.02 1.31 6.22
CA ASP A 42 10.47 -0.09 6.24
C ASP A 42 10.37 -0.74 7.64
N PHE A 43 9.97 0.04 8.64
CA PHE A 43 9.79 -0.44 10.01
C PHE A 43 8.37 -0.94 10.25
N ASP A 44 8.26 -1.99 11.04
CA ASP A 44 6.98 -2.48 11.53
C ASP A 44 6.32 -1.47 12.49
N THR A 45 5.00 -1.58 12.65
CA THR A 45 4.25 -0.79 13.62
C THR A 45 4.79 -1.06 15.05
N PRO A 46 5.06 -0.03 15.86
CA PRO A 46 5.51 -0.18 17.25
C PRO A 46 4.62 -1.11 18.10
N GLN A 47 5.26 -1.90 18.96
CA GLN A 47 4.60 -2.93 19.76
C GLN A 47 3.49 -2.37 20.67
N ASN A 48 3.72 -1.23 21.30
CA ASN A 48 2.72 -0.58 22.16
C ASN A 48 1.45 -0.17 21.39
N ILE A 49 1.58 0.17 20.10
CA ILE A 49 0.44 0.51 19.24
C ILE A 49 -0.36 -0.74 18.91
N LYS A 50 0.33 -1.84 18.56
CA LYS A 50 -0.31 -3.15 18.30
C LYS A 50 -1.08 -3.64 19.52
N GLU A 51 -0.49 -3.56 20.71
CA GLU A 51 -1.13 -3.98 21.97
C GLU A 51 -2.38 -3.15 22.28
N ALA A 52 -2.32 -1.83 22.07
CA ALA A 52 -3.47 -0.96 22.23
C ALA A 52 -4.61 -1.34 21.26
N ALA A 53 -4.29 -1.64 20.00
CA ALA A 53 -5.27 -2.10 19.02
C ALA A 53 -5.92 -3.43 19.43
N VAL A 54 -5.12 -4.42 19.85
CA VAL A 54 -5.60 -5.72 20.35
C VAL A 54 -6.53 -5.54 21.56
N LYS A 55 -6.15 -4.69 22.53
CA LYS A 55 -6.98 -4.39 23.69
C LYS A 55 -8.32 -3.74 23.30
N ALA A 56 -8.32 -2.84 22.32
CA ALA A 56 -9.55 -2.21 21.85
C ALA A 56 -10.52 -3.23 21.25
N LEU A 57 -10.02 -4.18 20.45
CA LEU A 57 -10.82 -5.28 19.91
C LEU A 57 -11.43 -6.14 21.03
N HIS A 58 -10.63 -6.53 22.02
CA HIS A 58 -11.13 -7.33 23.16
C HIS A 58 -12.17 -6.60 24.01
N ASN A 59 -12.08 -5.27 24.10
CA ASN A 59 -13.00 -4.44 24.86
C ASN A 59 -14.28 -4.04 24.09
N GLY A 60 -14.44 -4.49 22.84
CA GLY A 60 -15.67 -4.26 22.05
C GLY A 60 -15.80 -2.85 21.48
N TYR A 61 -14.70 -2.18 21.16
CA TYR A 61 -14.72 -0.85 20.52
C TYR A 61 -14.91 -0.87 18.98
N THR A 62 -15.15 -2.04 18.39
CA THR A 62 -15.39 -2.33 16.97
C THR A 62 -16.36 -3.49 16.84
#